data_AF-A0A932Q2N0-F1
#
_entry.id   AF-A0A932Q2N0-F1
#
_cell.length_a   1.000
_cell.length_b   1.000
_cell.length_c   1.000
_cell.angle_alpha   90.00
_cell.angle_beta   90.00
_cell.angle_gamma   90.00
#
_symmetry.space_group_name_H-M   'P 1'
#
loop_
_entity.id
_entity.type
_entity.pdbx_description
1 polymer ?
#
loop_
_entity_poly.entity_id
_entity_poly.type
_entity_poly.pdbx_seq_one_letter_code
_entity_poly.pdbx_strand_id
1 'polypeptide(L)'
;MPRKPRKRCLSCGKETQRAKYKYCSNACQSEYQYELYIRKWKAGEKSGLQSLGLVSRHIKRYLRKKFENKCCLCGWAEINLKTKQVPLVADHIDGNWRNNIENNLRLLCPNCDSLTPTYAGLNRGNGRNNRVVSKRAKEGRSLAQISRSNSGVE
;
A
#
# COMPACT_ATOMS: atom_id res chain seq x y z
N MET A 1 -34.59 34.07 -16.39
CA MET A 1 -34.63 32.61 -16.10
C MET A 1 -34.35 32.37 -14.63
N PRO A 2 -35.13 31.53 -13.92
CA PRO A 2 -34.89 31.25 -12.51
C PRO A 2 -33.55 30.53 -12.31
N ARG A 3 -32.83 30.87 -11.22
CA ARG A 3 -31.57 30.20 -10.89
C ARG A 3 -31.86 28.74 -10.49
N LYS A 4 -31.14 27.79 -11.09
CA LYS A 4 -31.26 26.37 -10.70
C LYS A 4 -30.87 26.18 -9.23
N PRO A 5 -31.58 25.31 -8.48
CA PRO A 5 -31.27 25.04 -7.10
C PRO A 5 -29.88 24.41 -6.97
N ARG A 6 -29.17 24.78 -5.91
CA ARG A 6 -27.85 24.22 -5.61
C ARG A 6 -28.00 22.79 -5.10
N LYS A 7 -27.02 21.95 -5.41
CA LYS A 7 -26.99 20.54 -5.00
C LYS A 7 -26.20 20.35 -3.72
N ARG A 8 -26.43 19.23 -3.03
CA ARG A 8 -25.62 18.79 -1.88
C ARG A 8 -24.34 18.11 -2.38
N CYS A 9 -23.22 18.39 -1.71
CA CYS A 9 -21.92 17.81 -2.00
C CYS A 9 -21.93 16.30 -1.78
N LEU A 10 -21.45 15.52 -2.76
CA LEU A 10 -21.44 14.05 -2.66
C LEU A 10 -20.49 13.50 -1.58
N SER A 11 -19.55 14.32 -1.09
CA SER A 11 -18.58 13.91 -0.05
C SER A 11 -19.05 14.29 1.36
N CYS A 12 -19.45 15.55 1.58
CA CYS A 12 -19.71 16.09 2.92
C CYS A 12 -21.15 16.57 3.14
N GLY A 13 -22.03 16.46 2.14
CA GLY A 13 -23.43 16.88 2.23
C GLY A 13 -23.68 18.39 2.23
N LYS A 14 -22.65 19.24 2.35
CA LYS A 14 -22.81 20.72 2.31
C LYS A 14 -23.30 21.23 0.96
N GLU A 15 -23.93 22.39 0.95
CA GLU A 15 -24.40 23.02 -0.28
C GLU A 15 -23.22 23.37 -1.22
N THR A 16 -23.44 23.15 -2.52
CA THR A 16 -22.44 23.44 -3.55
C THR A 16 -22.40 24.93 -3.90
N GLN A 17 -21.24 25.43 -4.29
CA GLN A 17 -21.09 26.84 -4.69
C GLN A 17 -21.88 27.20 -5.96
N ARG A 18 -22.15 26.21 -6.83
CA ARG A 18 -22.89 26.37 -8.07
C ARG A 18 -23.77 25.15 -8.30
N ALA A 19 -24.97 25.33 -8.85
CA ALA A 19 -25.92 24.25 -9.12
C ALA A 19 -25.38 23.11 -10.01
N LYS A 20 -24.39 23.39 -10.87
CA LYS A 20 -23.73 22.39 -11.72
C LYS A 20 -22.67 21.56 -11.00
N TYR A 21 -22.17 22.01 -9.86
CA TYR A 21 -21.09 21.33 -9.15
C TYR A 21 -21.60 20.10 -8.40
N LYS A 22 -20.74 19.07 -8.35
CA LYS A 22 -20.98 17.83 -7.59
C LYS A 22 -20.39 17.90 -6.18
N TYR A 23 -19.40 18.76 -5.98
CA TYR A 23 -18.64 18.89 -4.75
C TYR A 23 -18.56 20.35 -4.32
N CYS A 24 -18.45 20.61 -3.01
CA CYS A 24 -18.29 21.96 -2.48
C CYS A 24 -16.84 22.47 -2.56
N SER A 25 -15.86 21.58 -2.73
CA SER A 25 -14.43 21.90 -2.85
C SER A 25 -13.65 20.80 -3.55
N ASN A 26 -12.44 21.12 -4.02
CA ASN A 26 -11.50 20.12 -4.56
C ASN A 26 -11.11 19.07 -3.51
N ALA A 27 -11.06 19.43 -2.23
CA ALA A 27 -10.81 18.49 -1.14
C ALA A 27 -11.93 17.43 -1.05
N CYS A 28 -13.19 17.86 -1.08
CA CYS A 28 -14.34 16.95 -1.10
C CYS A 28 -14.37 16.07 -2.36
N GLN A 29 -14.01 16.62 -3.52
CA GLN A 29 -13.88 15.83 -4.74
C GLN A 29 -12.83 14.73 -4.58
N SER A 30 -11.64 15.10 -4.11
CA SER A 30 -10.53 14.17 -3.89
C SER A 30 -10.89 13.08 -2.89
N GLU A 31 -11.54 13.44 -1.78
CA GLU A 31 -11.92 12.47 -0.75
C GLU A 31 -12.98 11.49 -1.26
N TYR A 32 -14.00 11.99 -1.95
CA TYR A 32 -15.00 11.11 -2.57
C TYR A 32 -14.39 10.15 -3.59
N GLN A 33 -13.48 10.63 -4.44
CA GLN A 33 -12.79 9.80 -5.42
C GLN A 33 -11.89 8.75 -4.74
N TYR A 34 -11.21 9.12 -3.65
CA TYR A 34 -10.42 8.20 -2.83
C TYR A 34 -11.29 7.09 -2.23
N GLU A 35 -12.39 7.44 -1.57
CA GLU A 35 -13.31 6.47 -0.98
C GLU A 35 -13.88 5.52 -2.04
N LEU A 36 -14.30 6.05 -3.18
CA LEU A 36 -14.80 5.23 -4.29
C LEU A 36 -13.72 4.28 -4.82
N TYR A 37 -12.48 4.74 -4.95
CA TYR A 37 -11.36 3.88 -5.36
C TYR A 37 -11.12 2.74 -4.37
N ILE A 38 -11.11 3.04 -3.07
CA ILE A 38 -10.92 2.02 -2.02
C ILE A 38 -12.06 1.00 -2.04
N ARG A 39 -13.32 1.43 -2.21
CA ARG A 39 -14.47 0.51 -2.34
C ARG A 39 -14.29 -0.43 -3.54
N LYS A 40 -13.95 0.10 -4.71
CA LYS A 40 -13.71 -0.70 -5.92
C LYS A 40 -12.54 -1.68 -5.77
N TRP A 41 -11.47 -1.26 -5.11
CA TRP A 41 -10.34 -2.14 -4.80
C TRP A 41 -10.75 -3.29 -3.88
N LYS A 42 -11.48 -3.00 -2.80
CA LYS A 42 -11.98 -4.03 -1.88
C LYS A 42 -12.97 -5.00 -2.56
N ALA A 43 -13.71 -4.53 -3.55
CA ALA A 43 -14.59 -5.35 -4.39
C ALA A 43 -13.85 -6.14 -5.48
N GLY A 44 -12.53 -6.00 -5.61
CA GLY A 44 -11.73 -6.68 -6.64
C GLY A 44 -11.79 -6.05 -8.03
N GLU A 45 -12.56 -4.98 -8.24
CA GLU A 45 -12.66 -4.26 -9.53
C GLU A 45 -11.38 -3.49 -9.90
N LYS A 46 -10.52 -3.22 -8.91
CA LYS A 46 -9.22 -2.56 -9.09
C LYS A 46 -8.14 -3.40 -8.45
N SER A 47 -7.03 -3.61 -9.16
CA SER A 47 -5.88 -4.34 -8.62
C SER A 47 -5.23 -3.64 -7.43
N GLY A 48 -5.29 -2.30 -7.37
CA GLY A 48 -4.57 -1.50 -6.36
C GLY A 48 -3.06 -1.40 -6.62
N LEU A 49 -2.57 -1.92 -7.74
CA LEU A 49 -1.17 -1.92 -8.15
C LEU A 49 -0.88 -0.83 -9.19
N GLN A 50 0.34 -0.30 -9.18
CA GLN A 50 0.90 0.52 -10.26
C GLN A 50 1.41 -0.36 -11.41
N SER A 51 1.74 0.24 -12.55
CA SER A 51 2.30 -0.45 -13.72
C SER A 51 3.51 -1.33 -13.39
N LEU A 52 4.35 -0.90 -12.44
CA LEU A 52 5.53 -1.67 -11.98
C LEU A 52 5.22 -2.74 -10.92
N GLY A 53 3.94 -3.07 -10.69
CA GLY A 53 3.50 -4.02 -9.68
C GLY A 53 3.65 -3.53 -8.24
N LEU A 54 3.83 -2.22 -8.02
CA LEU A 54 3.95 -1.63 -6.69
C LEU A 54 2.57 -1.32 -6.10
N VAL A 55 2.40 -1.52 -4.79
CA VAL A 55 1.21 -1.07 -4.06
C VAL A 55 1.01 0.43 -4.29
N SER A 56 -0.15 0.80 -4.83
CA SER A 56 -0.43 2.18 -5.23
C SER A 56 -0.51 3.13 -4.03
N ARG A 57 -0.41 4.44 -4.31
CA ARG A 57 -0.49 5.48 -3.27
C ARG A 57 -1.82 5.50 -2.53
N HIS A 58 -2.93 5.16 -3.19
CA HIS A 58 -4.25 5.10 -2.56
C HIS A 58 -4.27 3.98 -1.52
N ILE A 59 -3.74 2.80 -1.85
CA ILE A 59 -3.68 1.67 -0.93
C ILE A 59 -2.68 1.94 0.20
N LYS A 60 -1.53 2.56 -0.08
CA LYS A 60 -0.61 3.00 0.98
C LYS A 60 -1.24 4.01 1.95
N ARG A 61 -2.03 4.98 1.45
CA ARG A 61 -2.82 5.90 2.30
C ARG A 61 -3.81 5.13 3.18
N TYR A 62 -4.50 4.16 2.59
CA TYR A 62 -5.43 3.30 3.32
C TYR A 62 -4.74 2.50 4.43
N LEU A 63 -3.64 1.80 4.12
CA LEU A 63 -2.89 1.01 5.10
C LEU A 63 -2.35 1.88 6.24
N ARG A 64 -1.82 3.08 5.94
CA ARG A 64 -1.39 4.02 6.98
C ARG A 64 -2.55 4.41 7.90
N LYS A 65 -3.77 4.63 7.38
CA LYS A 65 -4.94 4.88 8.22
C LYS A 65 -5.33 3.65 9.05
N LYS A 66 -5.36 2.46 8.42
CA LYS A 66 -5.76 1.19 9.04
C LYS A 66 -4.85 0.78 10.20
N PHE A 67 -3.55 1.00 10.06
CA PHE A 67 -2.53 0.63 11.05
C PHE A 67 -2.02 1.82 11.85
N GLU A 68 -2.80 2.91 11.94
CA GLU A 68 -2.45 4.13 12.71
C GLU A 68 -1.05 4.68 12.41
N ASN A 69 -0.59 4.49 11.18
CA ASN A 69 0.72 4.87 10.70
C ASN A 69 1.89 4.27 11.53
N LYS A 70 1.70 3.05 12.05
CA LYS A 70 2.64 2.28 12.85
C LYS A 70 2.94 0.93 12.19
N CYS A 71 4.05 0.31 12.59
CA CYS A 71 4.31 -1.09 12.29
C CYS A 71 3.26 -1.97 12.98
N CYS A 72 2.60 -2.84 12.23
CA CYS A 72 1.58 -3.74 12.78
C CYS A 72 2.13 -4.90 13.63
N LEU A 73 3.45 -5.14 13.60
CA LEU A 73 4.09 -6.21 14.40
C LEU A 73 4.70 -5.69 15.70
N CYS A 74 5.39 -4.55 15.67
CA CYS A 74 6.13 -4.04 16.82
C CYS A 74 5.71 -2.63 17.28
N GLY A 75 4.73 -2.00 16.62
CA GLY A 75 4.27 -0.65 16.95
C GLY A 75 5.21 0.50 16.56
N TRP A 76 6.42 0.21 16.07
CA TRP A 76 7.40 1.23 15.70
C TRP A 76 6.85 2.28 14.72
N ALA A 77 7.10 3.56 15.02
CA ALA A 77 6.60 4.68 14.23
C ALA A 77 7.51 5.93 14.24
N GLU A 78 8.83 5.75 14.29
CA GLU A 78 9.74 6.89 14.27
C GLU A 78 9.68 7.66 12.95
N ILE A 79 9.69 8.99 13.05
CA ILE A 79 9.61 9.88 11.91
C ILE A 79 11.01 10.10 11.35
N ASN A 80 11.19 9.78 10.07
CA ASN A 80 12.42 10.12 9.38
C ASN A 80 12.55 11.65 9.24
N LEU A 81 13.65 12.23 9.74
CA LEU A 81 13.84 13.69 9.82
C LEU A 81 13.83 14.40 8.47
N LYS A 82 14.22 13.74 7.38
CA LYS A 82 14.29 14.31 6.03
C LYS A 82 12.95 14.23 5.31
N THR A 83 12.33 13.06 5.32
CA THR A 83 11.06 12.82 4.59
C THR A 83 9.83 13.24 5.39
N LYS A 84 9.98 13.47 6.70
CA LYS A 84 8.89 13.77 7.64
C LYS A 84 7.79 12.69 7.64
N GLN A 85 8.16 11.45 7.32
CA GLN A 85 7.27 10.30 7.30
C GLN A 85 7.87 9.15 8.08
N VAL A 86 7.01 8.31 8.64
CA VAL A 86 7.40 6.99 9.15
C VAL A 86 7.71 6.08 7.95
N PRO A 87 8.93 5.52 7.84
CA PRO A 87 9.38 4.75 6.68
C PRO A 87 8.85 3.31 6.73
N LEU A 88 7.52 3.18 6.64
CA LEU A 88 6.83 1.90 6.63
C LEU A 88 6.74 1.31 5.21
N VAL A 89 6.79 -0.02 5.15
CA VAL A 89 6.68 -0.85 3.95
C VAL A 89 5.29 -1.47 3.90
N ALA A 90 4.63 -1.40 2.75
CA ALA A 90 3.43 -2.18 2.48
C ALA A 90 3.87 -3.57 2.01
N ASP A 91 3.73 -4.55 2.88
CA ASP A 91 4.19 -5.93 2.71
C ASP A 91 3.04 -6.85 2.30
N HIS A 92 3.35 -7.85 1.47
CA HIS A 92 2.44 -8.92 1.05
C HIS A 92 2.73 -10.14 1.92
N ILE A 93 1.75 -10.57 2.73
CA ILE A 93 1.93 -11.65 3.72
C ILE A 93 2.40 -12.95 3.05
N ASP A 94 1.84 -13.29 1.90
CA ASP A 94 2.20 -14.46 1.10
C ASP A 94 3.42 -14.27 0.17
N GLY A 95 4.00 -13.06 0.12
CA GLY A 95 5.10 -12.69 -0.77
C GLY A 95 4.73 -12.61 -2.27
N ASN A 96 3.46 -12.76 -2.64
CA ASN A 96 2.97 -12.64 -4.00
C ASN A 96 2.44 -11.23 -4.28
N TRP A 97 3.23 -10.46 -5.04
CA TRP A 97 2.88 -9.07 -5.37
C TRP A 97 1.56 -8.93 -6.15
N ARG A 98 1.08 -9.99 -6.82
CA ARG A 98 -0.20 -9.98 -7.54
C ARG A 98 -1.39 -10.11 -6.60
N ASN A 99 -1.21 -10.74 -5.43
CA ASN A 99 -2.25 -10.89 -4.43
C ASN A 99 -2.39 -9.60 -3.61
N ASN A 100 -2.86 -8.54 -4.24
CA ASN A 100 -2.93 -7.20 -3.65
C ASN A 100 -4.28 -6.90 -2.97
N ILE A 101 -4.87 -7.90 -2.31
CA ILE A 101 -6.12 -7.74 -1.56
C ILE A 101 -5.85 -7.22 -0.14
N GLU A 102 -6.87 -6.66 0.50
CA GLU A 102 -6.72 -6.06 1.83
C GLU A 102 -6.16 -7.03 2.89
N ASN A 103 -6.66 -8.27 2.93
CA ASN A 103 -6.27 -9.25 3.94
C ASN A 103 -4.84 -9.79 3.74
N ASN A 104 -4.28 -9.64 2.55
CA ASN A 104 -2.90 -10.04 2.26
C ASN A 104 -1.89 -8.89 2.44
N LEU A 105 -2.36 -7.69 2.76
CA LEU A 105 -1.50 -6.52 2.95
C LEU A 105 -1.34 -6.18 4.43
N ARG A 106 -0.10 -5.90 4.81
CA ARG A 106 0.24 -5.35 6.13
C ARG A 106 1.23 -4.20 6.03
N LEU A 107 1.40 -3.46 7.12
CA LEU A 107 2.28 -2.30 7.19
C LEU A 107 3.40 -2.57 8.20
N LEU A 108 4.64 -2.67 7.72
CA LEU A 108 5.81 -3.05 8.53
C LEU A 108 6.84 -1.93 8.60
N CYS A 109 7.60 -1.87 9.71
CA CYS A 109 8.85 -1.11 9.72
C CYS A 109 9.95 -1.86 8.94
N PRO A 110 11.05 -1.18 8.55
CA PRO A 110 12.12 -1.81 7.77
C PRO A 110 12.78 -3.00 8.48
N ASN A 111 12.83 -2.98 9.81
CA ASN A 111 13.42 -4.05 10.60
C ASN A 111 12.52 -5.29 10.60
N CYS A 112 11.23 -5.14 10.91
CA CYS A 112 10.28 -6.26 10.85
C CYS A 112 10.13 -6.82 9.44
N ASP A 113 10.12 -5.97 8.41
CA ASP A 113 10.13 -6.38 7.00
C ASP A 113 11.34 -7.28 6.69
N SER A 114 12.53 -6.95 7.21
CA SER A 114 13.76 -7.74 7.01
C SER A 114 13.77 -9.11 7.69
N LEU A 115 12.88 -9.34 8.64
CA LEU A 115 12.72 -10.62 9.34
C LEU A 115 11.67 -11.53 8.67
N THR A 116 10.99 -11.05 7.63
CA THR A 116 9.98 -11.85 6.95
C THR A 116 10.61 -12.97 6.11
N PRO A 117 9.99 -14.16 6.02
CA PRO A 117 10.50 -15.25 5.18
C PRO A 117 10.57 -14.91 3.69
N THR A 118 9.80 -13.91 3.25
CA THR A 118 9.66 -13.46 1.86
C THR A 118 10.53 -12.25 1.52
N TYR A 119 11.31 -11.75 2.49
CA TYR A 119 12.07 -10.52 2.40
C TYR A 119 12.98 -10.43 1.16
N ALA A 120 13.01 -9.24 0.56
CA ALA A 120 13.84 -8.77 -0.56
C ALA A 120 13.71 -9.59 -1.87
N GLY A 121 14.08 -10.87 -1.85
CA GLY A 121 14.04 -11.77 -2.98
C GLY A 121 13.91 -13.25 -2.60
N LEU A 122 13.51 -13.53 -1.35
CA LEU A 122 13.27 -14.86 -0.82
C LEU A 122 11.91 -15.44 -1.21
N ASN A 123 11.01 -14.62 -1.76
CA ASN A 123 9.74 -15.02 -2.37
C ASN A 123 9.91 -15.70 -3.75
N ARG A 124 10.65 -16.83 -3.79
CA ARG A 124 10.89 -17.61 -5.01
C ARG A 124 9.57 -17.99 -5.71
N GLY A 125 9.51 -17.83 -7.04
CA GLY A 125 8.31 -18.06 -7.85
C GLY A 125 7.27 -16.94 -7.83
N ASN A 126 7.23 -16.14 -6.76
CA ASN A 126 6.24 -15.09 -6.54
C ASN A 126 6.78 -13.67 -6.81
N GLY A 127 7.99 -13.56 -7.36
CA GLY A 127 8.63 -12.30 -7.71
C GLY A 127 8.07 -11.63 -8.98
N ARG A 128 8.64 -10.49 -9.33
CA ARG A 128 8.37 -9.77 -10.59
C ARG A 128 9.40 -10.19 -11.63
N ASN A 129 8.96 -10.89 -12.68
CA ASN A 129 9.83 -11.60 -13.61
C ASN A 129 10.69 -10.70 -14.53
N ASN A 130 10.32 -9.42 -14.67
CA ASN A 130 10.99 -8.47 -15.57
C ASN A 130 11.73 -7.34 -14.82
N ARG A 131 12.32 -7.65 -13.66
CA ARG A 131 13.09 -6.67 -12.89
C ARG A 131 14.53 -7.13 -12.69
N VAL A 132 15.45 -6.19 -12.87
CA VAL A 132 16.84 -6.35 -12.43
C VAL A 132 16.84 -6.64 -10.93
N VAL A 133 17.45 -7.77 -10.55
CA VAL A 133 17.55 -8.18 -9.16
C VAL A 133 18.50 -7.22 -8.44
N SER A 134 18.01 -6.58 -7.37
CA SER A 134 18.82 -5.65 -6.57
C SER A 134 19.95 -6.37 -5.85
N LYS A 135 21.03 -5.65 -5.51
CA LYS A 135 22.16 -6.21 -4.73
C LYS A 135 21.66 -6.86 -3.43
N ARG A 136 20.78 -6.17 -2.69
CA ARG A 136 20.13 -6.68 -1.47
C ARG A 136 19.39 -8.00 -1.69
N ALA A 137 18.68 -8.14 -2.81
CA ALA A 137 17.99 -9.39 -3.15
C ALA A 137 18.97 -10.52 -3.54
N LYS A 138 20.09 -10.20 -4.19
CA LYS A 138 21.16 -11.17 -4.46
C LYS A 138 21.79 -11.67 -3.15
N GLU A 139 22.17 -10.76 -2.26
CA GLU A 139 22.75 -11.08 -0.94
C GLU A 139 21.82 -11.94 -0.09
N GLY A 140 20.53 -11.58 -0.01
CA GLY A 140 19.54 -12.38 0.72
C GLY A 140 19.40 -13.81 0.17
N ARG A 141 19.45 -13.99 -1.16
CA ARG A 141 19.41 -15.33 -1.78
C ARG A 141 20.65 -16.15 -1.46
N SER A 142 21.83 -15.54 -1.45
CA SER A 142 23.09 -16.20 -1.08
C SER A 142 23.06 -16.68 0.37
N LEU A 143 22.60 -15.83 1.31
CA LEU A 143 22.49 -16.18 2.73
C LEU A 143 21.52 -17.36 2.96
N ALA A 144 20.39 -17.37 2.26
CA ALA A 144 19.43 -18.47 2.34
C ALA A 144 19.91 -19.78 1.68
N GLN A 145 20.91 -19.73 0.78
CA GLN A 145 21.54 -20.94 0.26
C GLN A 145 22.51 -21.55 1.27
N ILE A 146 23.32 -20.70 1.94
CA ILE A 146 24.25 -21.12 2.99
C ILE A 146 23.52 -21.84 4.13
N SER A 147 22.39 -21.30 4.61
CA SER A 147 21.63 -21.93 5.70
C SER A 147 21.12 -23.32 5.34
N ARG A 148 20.68 -23.54 4.10
CA ARG A 148 20.22 -24.86 3.61
C ARG A 148 21.35 -25.87 3.54
N SER A 149 22.53 -25.46 3.09
CA SER A 149 23.71 -26.34 3.05
C SER A 149 24.14 -26.78 4.45
N ASN A 150 24.01 -25.90 5.45
CA ASN A 150 24.34 -26.22 6.84
C ASN A 150 23.28 -27.08 7.54
N SER A 151 22.03 -27.09 7.04
CA SER A 151 20.93 -27.89 7.60
C SER A 151 20.93 -29.35 7.10
N GLY A 152 21.82 -29.70 6.16
CA GLY A 152 22.00 -31.06 5.65
C GLY A 152 23.20 -31.79 6.26
N VAL A 153 23.72 -31.29 7.37
CA VAL A 153 24.79 -31.90 8.18
C VAL A 153 24.19 -32.29 9.54
N GLU A 154 23.21 -33.17 9.52
CA GLU A 154 22.76 -34.01 10.65
C GLU A 154 22.47 -35.40 10.12
#